data_AF-A0A3B9SJE7-F1
#
_entry.id   AF-A0A3B9SJE7-F1
#
_cell.length_a   1.000
_cell.length_b   1.000
_cell.length_c   1.000
_cell.angle_alpha   90.00
_cell.angle_beta   90.00
_cell.angle_gamma   90.00
#
_symmetry.space_group_name_H-M   'P 1'
#
loop_
_entity.id
_entity.type
_entity.pdbx_description
1 polymer ?
#
loop_
_entity_poly.entity_id
_entity_poly.type
_entity_poly.pdbx_seq_one_letter_code
_entity_poly.pdbx_strand_id
1 'polypeptide(L)' 'MKEIDITDIGDFRIGNFSDKKNATGVTVIIKEDGMCAGVDIRGGGPASRETPLLFPVSDAQIIHALVLSGGSAFGLDA' A
#
# COMPACT_ATOMS: atom_id res chain seq x y z
N MET A 1 -11.59 -23.01 6.22
CA MET A 1 -10.79 -21.77 6.23
C MET A 1 -11.73 -20.66 6.69
N LYS A 2 -11.31 -19.80 7.63
CA LYS A 2 -12.14 -18.68 8.11
C LYS A 2 -11.74 -17.44 7.33
N GLU A 3 -12.70 -16.77 6.71
CA GLU A 3 -12.54 -15.45 6.13
C GLU A 3 -12.71 -14.39 7.23
N ILE A 4 -11.90 -13.32 7.16
CA ILE A 4 -11.99 -12.17 8.04
C ILE A 4 -11.84 -10.90 7.19
N ASP A 5 -12.46 -9.81 7.63
CA ASP A 5 -12.27 -8.54 6.95
C ASP A 5 -10.89 -7.98 7.27
N ILE A 6 -10.28 -7.27 6.31
CA ILE A 6 -9.00 -6.62 6.53
C ILE A 6 -9.06 -5.61 7.68
N THR A 7 -10.23 -4.99 7.89
CA THR A 7 -10.50 -4.07 8.99
C THR A 7 -10.60 -4.75 10.35
N ASP A 8 -10.72 -6.08 10.39
CA ASP A 8 -10.67 -6.85 11.64
C ASP A 8 -9.22 -7.10 12.09
N ILE A 9 -8.23 -6.82 11.22
CA ILE A 9 -6.81 -7.10 11.46
C ILE A 9 -6.14 -5.82 11.96
N GLY A 10 -6.10 -5.61 13.28
CA GLY A 10 -5.39 -4.48 13.89
C GLY A 10 -5.97 -3.10 13.56
N ASP A 11 -5.36 -2.07 14.15
CA ASP A 11 -5.91 -0.71 14.10
C ASP A 11 -5.43 0.06 12.85
N PHE A 12 -5.93 -0.32 11.67
CA PHE A 12 -5.69 0.40 10.43
C PHE A 12 -6.86 1.30 10.05
N ARG A 13 -6.56 2.45 9.45
CA ARG A 13 -7.54 3.29 8.74
C ARG A 13 -7.39 3.06 7.25
N ILE A 14 -8.50 2.94 6.51
CA ILE A 14 -8.48 2.76 5.05
C ILE A 14 -9.20 3.91 4.38
N GLY A 15 -8.48 4.65 3.53
CA GLY A 15 -9.03 5.71 2.68
C GLY A 15 -9.17 5.23 1.24
N ASN A 16 -10.28 5.58 0.58
CA ASN A 16 -10.52 5.22 -0.82
C ASN A 16 -11.06 6.42 -1.59
N PHE A 17 -10.55 6.61 -2.81
CA PHE A 17 -11.14 7.50 -3.80
C PHE A 17 -11.26 6.77 -5.14
N SER A 18 -12.36 7.00 -5.85
CA SER A 18 -12.60 6.38 -7.17
C SER A 18 -13.17 7.41 -8.13
N ASP A 19 -12.51 7.57 -9.28
CA ASP A 19 -13.02 8.29 -10.42
C ASP A 19 -13.63 7.29 -11.42
N LYS A 20 -14.96 7.18 -11.35
CA LYS A 20 -15.73 6.26 -12.20
C LYS A 20 -15.69 6.66 -13.68
N LYS A 21 -15.53 7.95 -14.00
CA LYS A 21 -15.51 8.43 -15.39
C LYS A 21 -14.23 7.98 -16.09
N ASN A 22 -13.10 8.06 -15.38
CA ASN A 22 -11.78 7.69 -15.91
C ASN A 22 -11.33 6.28 -15.51
N ALA A 23 -12.19 5.52 -14.83
CA ALA A 23 -11.93 4.15 -14.37
C ALA A 23 -10.61 4.00 -13.57
N THR A 24 -10.36 4.93 -12.65
CA THR A 24 -9.15 4.95 -11.81
C THR A 24 -9.49 5.26 -10.36
N GLY A 25 -8.52 5.16 -9.47
CA GLY A 25 -8.69 5.44 -8.05
C GLY A 25 -7.40 5.20 -7.26
N VAL A 26 -7.50 5.48 -5.96
CA VAL A 26 -6.44 5.23 -4.98
C VAL A 26 -7.03 4.66 -3.70
N THR A 27 -6.33 3.69 -3.13
CA THR A 27 -6.59 3.14 -1.81
C THR A 27 -5.36 3.37 -0.95
N VAL A 28 -5.55 3.88 0.26
CA VAL A 28 -4.47 4.10 1.23
C VAL A 28 -4.79 3.35 2.51
N ILE A 29 -3.87 2.51 2.96
CA ILE A 29 -3.90 1.86 4.27
C ILE A 29 -2.99 2.67 5.20
N ILE A 30 -3.53 3.18 6.30
CA ILE A 30 -2.87 4.12 7.20
C ILE A 30 -2.79 3.53 8.60
N LYS A 31 -1.63 3.65 9.23
CA LYS A 31 -1.43 3.43 10.66
C LYS A 31 -0.69 4.63 11.24
N GLU A 32 -1.38 5.43 12.05
CA GLU A 32 -0.86 6.70 12.59
C GLU A 32 0.40 6.48 13.44
N ASP A 33 0.42 5.42 14.24
CA ASP A 33 1.58 5.06 15.07
C ASP A 33 2.63 4.21 14.32
N GLY A 34 2.45 4.01 13.00
CA GLY A 34 3.33 3.23 12.15
C GLY A 34 3.10 1.71 12.19
N MET A 35 3.57 1.03 11.14
CA MET A 35 3.58 -0.42 11.01
C MET A 35 4.94 -0.93 10.52
N CYS A 36 5.38 -2.05 11.10
CA CYS A 36 6.41 -2.88 10.48
C CYS A 36 5.84 -3.51 9.21
N ALA A 37 6.59 -3.46 8.11
CA ALA A 37 6.14 -3.95 6.82
C ALA A 37 7.29 -4.62 6.06
N GLY A 38 6.94 -5.60 5.24
CA GLY A 38 7.80 -6.20 4.23
C GLY A 38 7.04 -6.26 2.91
N VAL A 39 7.77 -6.37 1.80
CA VAL A 39 7.16 -6.45 0.46
C VAL A 39 7.78 -7.59 -0.33
N ASP A 40 6.93 -8.29 -1.09
CA ASP A 40 7.34 -9.28 -2.07
C ASP A 40 6.67 -8.99 -3.42
N ILE A 41 7.50 -8.71 -4.43
CA ILE A 41 7.06 -8.40 -5.80
C ILE A 41 7.27 -9.64 -6.66
N ARG A 42 6.17 -10.30 -7.01
CA ARG A 42 6.18 -11.55 -7.78
C ARG A 42 5.97 -11.36 -9.29
N GLY A 43 5.45 -10.21 -9.71
CA GLY A 43 5.19 -9.91 -11.13
C GLY A 43 6.44 -9.45 -11.88
N GLY A 44 6.51 -9.73 -13.19
CA GLY A 44 7.65 -9.36 -14.05
C GLY A 44 7.65 -7.91 -14.57
N GLY A 45 6.54 -7.17 -14.41
CA GLY A 45 6.41 -5.77 -14.82
C GLY A 45 5.96 -4.85 -13.68
N PRO A 46 6.73 -4.74 -12.58
CA PRO A 46 6.32 -3.92 -11.44
C PRO A 46 6.46 -2.43 -11.71
N ALA A 47 5.56 -1.65 -11.12
CA ALA A 47 5.71 -0.21 -10.93
C ALA A 47 5.51 0.05 -9.43
N SER A 48 6.59 0.43 -8.74
CA SER A 48 6.60 0.57 -7.29
C SER A 48 7.51 1.71 -6.87
N ARG A 49 7.23 2.32 -5.71
CA ARG A 49 7.98 3.42 -5.10
C ARG A 49 8.39 3.05 -3.68
N GLU A 50 9.58 3.45 -3.26
CA GLU A 50 10.15 3.23 -1.90
C GLU A 50 10.30 1.76 -1.42
N THR A 51 10.09 0.76 -2.27
CA THR A 51 10.18 -0.65 -1.85
C THR A 51 11.53 -1.07 -1.26
N PRO A 52 12.69 -0.48 -1.63
CA PRO A 52 13.95 -0.77 -0.94
C PRO A 52 13.96 -0.40 0.56
N LEU A 53 13.09 0.51 1.03
CA LEU A 53 12.98 0.81 2.46
C LEU A 53 12.44 -0.37 3.27
N LEU A 54 11.74 -1.30 2.62
CA LEU A 54 11.14 -2.47 3.25
C LEU A 54 12.08 -3.69 3.27
N PHE A 55 13.33 -3.53 2.84
CA PHE A 55 14.32 -4.59 3.01
C PHE A 55 14.69 -4.72 4.49
N PRO A 56 14.82 -5.94 5.05
CA PRO A 56 15.09 -6.15 6.47
C PRO A 56 16.39 -5.54 7.00
N VAL A 57 17.30 -5.14 6.10
CA VAL A 57 18.59 -4.51 6.42
C VAL A 57 18.58 -2.99 6.26
N SER A 58 17.45 -2.42 5.85
CA SER A 58 17.27 -0.97 5.75
C SER A 58 17.07 -0.35 7.14
N ASP A 59 17.44 0.93 7.27
CA ASP A 59 17.34 1.66 8.55
C ASP A 59 15.87 1.92 8.93
N ALA A 60 15.00 2.13 7.94
CA ALA A 60 13.58 2.35 8.14
C ALA A 60 12.92 1.15 8.84
N GLN A 61 12.45 1.36 10.07
CA GLN A 61 11.80 0.31 10.87
C GLN A 61 10.27 0.25 10.68
N ILE A 62 9.65 1.35 10.27
CA ILE A 62 8.20 1.50 10.14
C ILE A 62 7.82 2.32 8.91
N ILE A 63 6.63 2.06 8.39
CA ILE A 63 5.92 2.94 7.46
C ILE A 63 4.58 3.37 8.08
N HIS A 64 4.07 4.54 7.69
CA HIS A 64 2.78 5.03 8.18
C HIS A 64 1.65 4.75 7.20
N ALA A 65 1.97 4.54 5.93
CA ALA A 65 0.98 4.31 4.89
C ALA A 65 1.48 3.38 3.79
N LEU A 66 0.56 2.60 3.24
CA LEU A 66 0.70 1.87 1.98
C LEU A 66 -0.31 2.42 0.98
N VAL A 67 0.16 2.77 -0.23
CA VAL A 67 -0.68 3.32 -1.30
C VAL A 67 -0.80 2.32 -2.43
N LEU A 68 -2.04 2.06 -2.86
CA LEU A 68 -2.38 1.28 -4.04
C LEU A 68 -3.09 2.21 -5.02
N SER A 69 -2.53 2.43 -6.20
CA SER A 69 -3.08 3.37 -7.18
C SER A 69 -3.31 2.71 -8.53
N GLY A 70 -4.39 3.13 -9.21
CA GLY A 70 -4.52 2.98 -10.66
C GLY A 70 -3.52 3.88 -11.41
N GLY A 71 -3.55 3.85 -12.75
CA GLY A 71 -2.71 4.73 -13.57
C GLY A 71 -1.31 4.22 -13.90
N SER A 72 -0.99 2.95 -13.59
CA SER A 72 0.33 2.35 -13.86
C SER A 72 1.46 3.17 -13.22
N ALA A 73 2.61 3.30 -13.88
CA ALA A 73 3.76 4.06 -13.37
C ALA A 73 3.45 5.54 -13.11
N PHE A 74 2.55 6.16 -13.88
CA PHE A 74 2.11 7.55 -13.64
C PHE A 74 1.32 7.70 -12.34
N GLY A 75 0.69 6.62 -11.88
CA GLY A 75 -0.03 6.60 -10.61
C GLY A 75 0.87 6.69 -9.37
N LEU A 76 2.19 6.59 -9.51
CA LEU A 76 3.14 6.75 -8.39
C LEU A 76 3.29 8.20 -7.91
N ASP A 77 2.68 9.15 -8.62
CA ASP A 77 2.55 10.57 -8.24
C ASP A 77 1.42 10.82 -7.22
N ALA A 78 0.57 9.82 -6.95
CA ALA A 78 -0.55 9.91 -6.02
C ALA A 78 -0.14 10.12 -4.55
#